data_AF-A0A549SMG3-F1
#
_entry.id   AF-A0A549SMG3-F1
#
_cell.length_a   1.000
_cell.length_b   1.000
_cell.length_c   1.000
_cell.angle_alpha   90.00
_cell.angle_beta   90.00
_cell.angle_gamma   90.00
#
_symmetry.space_group_name_H-M   'P 1'
#
loop_
_entity.id
_entity.type
_entity.pdbx_description
1 polymer ?
#
loop_
_entity_poly.entity_id
_entity_poly.type
_entity_poly.pdbx_seq_one_letter_code
_entity_poly.pdbx_strand_id
1 'polypeptide(L)'
;MQKRYLLRLKRDEFCCDHLYRVITDGSFLVYDDEKREFLVLRPYAESADQLDYCPWCASRMPASLNDAWYAAVEKSIPNFDEFSTPRAQIPLAFRSSAWWKKQKL
;
A
#
# COMPACT_ATOMS: atom_id res chain seq x y z
N MET A 1 1.01 -12.45 -8.84
CA MET A 1 0.67 -11.51 -7.75
C MET A 1 0.01 -10.19 -8.22
N GLN A 2 -0.46 -10.08 -9.48
CA GLN A 2 -0.78 -8.78 -10.12
C GLN A 2 -2.21 -8.23 -9.95
N LYS A 3 -3.18 -9.02 -9.46
CA LYS A 3 -4.62 -8.64 -9.52
C LYS A 3 -5.17 -7.89 -8.29
N ARG A 4 -4.37 -7.66 -7.24
CA ARG A 4 -4.91 -7.27 -5.92
C ARG A 4 -5.17 -5.77 -5.72
N TYR A 5 -4.60 -4.89 -6.55
CA TYR A 5 -4.51 -3.46 -6.21
C TYR A 5 -5.34 -2.51 -7.10
N LEU A 6 -6.07 -3.01 -8.11
CA LEU A 6 -6.66 -2.16 -9.16
C LEU A 6 -8.16 -1.84 -8.98
N LEU A 7 -8.87 -2.43 -8.02
CA LEU A 7 -10.32 -2.56 -8.18
C LEU A 7 -11.19 -1.33 -7.85
N ARG A 8 -10.66 -0.19 -7.36
CA ARG A 8 -11.47 1.01 -7.05
C ARG A 8 -10.75 2.37 -7.13
N LEU A 9 -9.62 2.47 -7.83
CA LEU A 9 -8.84 3.71 -7.85
C LEU A 9 -9.45 4.73 -8.82
N LYS A 10 -9.75 5.93 -8.35
CA LYS A 10 -10.27 7.05 -9.17
C LYS A 10 -9.18 8.07 -9.43
N ARG A 11 -9.28 8.76 -10.57
CA ARG A 11 -8.27 9.74 -10.98
C ARG A 11 -8.05 10.85 -9.95
N ASP A 12 -9.11 11.34 -9.31
CA ASP A 12 -9.05 12.41 -8.29
C ASP A 12 -8.27 12.03 -7.03
N GLU A 13 -7.96 10.76 -6.82
CA GLU A 13 -7.12 10.28 -5.71
C GLU A 13 -5.61 10.44 -5.98
N PHE A 14 -5.21 10.94 -7.15
CA PHE A 14 -3.81 11.06 -7.56
C PHE A 14 -3.40 12.50 -7.87
N CYS A 15 -2.12 12.83 -7.65
CA CYS A 15 -1.60 14.17 -7.89
C CYS A 15 -1.52 14.55 -9.38
N CYS A 16 -1.35 13.59 -10.30
CA CYS A 16 -1.24 13.87 -11.74
C CYS A 16 -1.70 12.66 -12.60
N ASP A 17 -1.94 12.93 -13.89
CA ASP A 17 -2.41 11.92 -14.85
C ASP A 17 -1.39 10.80 -15.07
N HIS A 18 -0.10 11.13 -15.01
CA HIS A 18 0.98 10.17 -15.20
C HIS A 18 0.99 9.12 -14.08
N LEU A 19 0.89 9.55 -12.82
CA LEU A 19 0.83 8.64 -11.68
C LEU A 19 -0.39 7.71 -11.77
N TYR A 20 -1.58 8.28 -12.06
CA TYR A 20 -2.79 7.49 -12.26
C TYR A 20 -2.61 6.43 -13.34
N ARG A 21 -2.12 6.82 -14.52
CA ARG A 21 -1.91 5.90 -15.65
C ARG A 21 -0.95 4.76 -15.29
N VAL A 22 0.21 5.07 -14.70
CA VAL A 22 1.22 4.05 -14.35
C VAL A 22 0.69 3.06 -13.31
N ILE A 23 -0.03 3.55 -12.29
CA ILE A 23 -0.66 2.68 -11.28
C ILE A 23 -1.72 1.79 -11.92
N THR A 24 -2.56 2.33 -12.81
CA THR A 24 -3.62 1.55 -13.47
C THR A 24 -3.09 0.55 -14.50
N ASP A 25 -1.96 0.85 -15.13
CA ASP A 25 -1.26 -0.03 -16.06
C ASP A 25 -0.53 -1.18 -15.33
N GLY A 26 -0.11 -0.95 -14.09
CA GLY A 26 0.44 -2.00 -13.21
C GLY A 26 1.83 -2.49 -13.63
N SER A 27 2.62 -1.64 -14.28
CA SER A 27 3.88 -2.01 -14.92
C SER A 27 5.05 -2.17 -13.93
N PHE A 28 5.34 -1.15 -13.11
CA PHE A 28 6.44 -1.19 -12.14
C PHE A 28 6.16 -0.40 -10.86
N LEU A 29 5.03 0.28 -10.78
CA LEU A 29 4.60 1.03 -9.59
C LEU A 29 3.28 0.44 -9.12
N VAL A 30 3.17 0.17 -7.82
CA VAL A 30 1.95 -0.31 -7.19
C VAL A 30 1.55 0.57 -6.02
N TYR A 31 0.27 0.56 -5.70
CA TYR A 31 -0.27 1.18 -4.51
C TYR A 31 -0.73 0.10 -3.54
N ASP A 32 -0.12 0.04 -2.35
CA ASP A 32 -0.58 -0.82 -1.25
C ASP A 32 -1.65 -0.05 -0.46
N ASP A 33 -2.91 -0.47 -0.62
CA ASP A 33 -4.04 0.18 0.03
C ASP A 33 -4.15 -0.16 1.53
N GLU A 34 -3.50 -1.23 1.98
CA GLU A 34 -3.45 -1.64 3.38
C GLU A 34 -2.59 -0.68 4.19
N LYS A 35 -1.46 -0.25 3.61
CA LYS A 35 -0.47 0.63 4.24
C LYS A 35 -0.47 2.06 3.69
N ARG A 36 -1.29 2.39 2.69
CA ARG A 36 -1.33 3.71 2.03
C ARG A 36 0.06 4.13 1.54
N GLU A 37 0.69 3.29 0.74
CA GLU A 37 2.03 3.55 0.23
C GLU A 37 2.16 3.24 -1.26
N PHE A 38 3.03 4.01 -1.91
CA PHE A 38 3.39 3.84 -3.31
C PHE A 38 4.73 3.14 -3.39
N LEU A 39 4.79 1.99 -4.07
CA LEU A 39 5.94 1.12 -4.08
C LEU A 39 6.43 0.90 -5.52
N VAL A 40 7.71 1.13 -5.75
CA VAL A 40 8.40 0.75 -6.99
C VAL A 40 8.85 -0.69 -6.86
N LEU A 41 8.31 -1.54 -7.75
CA LEU A 41 8.70 -2.93 -7.86
C LEU A 41 10.07 -3.02 -8.53
N ARG A 42 11.01 -3.69 -7.86
CA ARG A 42 12.31 -4.03 -8.44
C ARG A 42 12.20 -5.35 -9.21
N PRO A 43 12.51 -5.37 -10.52
CA PRO A 43 12.59 -6.63 -11.26
C PRO A 43 13.56 -7.57 -10.55
N TYR A 44 13.11 -8.81 -10.30
CA TYR A 44 13.90 -9.88 -9.67
C TYR A 44 14.25 -9.70 -8.18
N ALA A 45 13.60 -8.77 -7.46
CA ALA A 45 13.75 -8.66 -6.01
C ALA A 45 12.44 -8.97 -5.28
N GLU A 46 12.57 -9.47 -4.05
CA GLU A 46 11.43 -9.68 -3.13
C GLU A 46 11.05 -8.39 -2.36
N SER A 47 11.76 -7.30 -2.60
CA SER A 47 11.57 -6.01 -1.94
C SER A 47 11.25 -4.91 -2.94
N ALA A 48 10.50 -3.93 -2.47
CA ALA A 48 10.11 -2.74 -3.21
C ALA A 48 10.59 -1.48 -2.50
N ASP A 49 10.74 -0.38 -3.23
CA ASP A 49 11.13 0.91 -2.67
C ASP A 49 9.91 1.83 -2.52
N GLN A 50 9.76 2.45 -1.36
CA GLN A 50 8.71 3.45 -1.13
C GLN A 50 9.02 4.75 -1.87
N LEU A 51 8.00 5.38 -2.46
CA LEU A 51 8.07 6.73 -2.98
C LEU A 51 7.51 7.76 -2.01
N ASP A 52 8.33 8.74 -1.63
CA ASP A 52 7.89 9.90 -0.85
C ASP A 52 7.40 11.07 -1.72
N TYR A 53 7.78 11.08 -3.00
CA TYR A 53 7.42 12.12 -3.96
C TYR A 53 7.04 11.50 -5.31
N CYS A 54 6.10 12.15 -6.00
CA CYS A 54 5.73 11.79 -7.37
C CYS A 54 6.87 12.13 -8.34
N PRO A 55 7.38 11.18 -9.12
CA PRO A 55 8.49 11.42 -10.04
C PRO A 55 8.10 12.29 -11.25
N TRP A 56 6.80 12.51 -11.49
CA TRP A 56 6.31 13.27 -12.65
C TRP A 56 5.93 14.72 -12.35
N CYS A 57 5.50 15.02 -11.13
CA CYS A 57 5.06 16.37 -10.77
C CYS A 57 5.62 16.87 -9.43
N ALA A 58 6.52 16.12 -8.81
CA ALA A 58 7.18 16.43 -7.54
C ALA A 58 6.24 16.64 -6.33
N SER A 59 4.95 16.34 -6.46
CA SER A 59 4.02 16.39 -5.34
C SER A 59 4.42 15.36 -4.28
N ARG A 60 4.36 15.77 -3.01
CA ARG A 60 4.60 14.86 -1.88
C ARG A 60 3.50 13.81 -1.83
N MET A 61 3.89 12.54 -1.68
CA MET A 61 2.94 11.44 -1.51
C MET A 61 2.29 11.50 -0.12
N PRO A 62 1.09 10.93 0.05
CA PRO A 62 0.53 10.68 1.37
C PRO A 62 1.53 9.90 2.24
N ALA A 63 1.56 10.21 3.54
CA ALA A 63 2.41 9.48 4.47
C ALA A 63 2.00 8.00 4.52
N SER A 64 3.00 7.12 4.39
CA SER A 64 2.84 5.69 4.60
C SER A 64 2.34 5.42 6.02
N LEU A 65 1.44 4.45 6.13
CA LEU A 65 0.92 3.91 7.39
C LEU A 65 1.60 2.57 7.72
N ASN A 66 2.75 2.27 7.12
CA ASN A 66 3.45 1.01 7.30
C ASN A 66 3.72 0.70 8.78
N ASP A 67 4.44 1.59 9.49
CA ASP A 67 4.71 1.44 10.93
C ASP A 67 3.41 1.33 11.76
N ALA A 68 2.40 2.14 11.42
CA ALA A 68 1.12 2.14 12.11
C ALA A 68 0.34 0.83 11.89
N TRP A 69 0.47 0.24 10.70
CA TRP A 69 -0.13 -1.04 10.36
C TRP A 69 0.49 -2.16 11.19
N TYR A 70 1.82 -2.27 11.23
CA TYR A 70 2.51 -3.29 12.04
C TYR A 70 2.16 -3.14 13.53
N ALA A 71 2.23 -1.91 14.07
CA ALA A 71 1.86 -1.64 15.46
C ALA A 71 0.40 -2.01 15.78
N ALA A 72 -0.52 -1.90 14.81
CA ALA A 72 -1.91 -2.26 15.00
C ALA A 72 -2.15 -3.78 14.88
N VAL A 73 -1.43 -4.45 13.98
CA VAL A 73 -1.52 -5.91 13.77
C VAL A 73 -0.89 -6.66 14.94
N GLU A 74 0.28 -6.24 15.42
CA GLU A 74 0.95 -6.83 16.60
C GLU A 74 0.07 -6.77 17.86
N LYS A 75 -0.70 -5.69 18.03
CA LYS A 75 -1.67 -5.58 19.13
C LYS A 75 -2.87 -6.52 18.97
N SER A 76 -3.18 -6.92 17.74
CA SER A 76 -4.36 -7.73 17.41
C SER A 76 -4.05 -9.23 17.37
N ILE A 77 -2.78 -9.62 17.21
CA ILE A 77 -2.36 -11.00 17.01
C ILE A 77 -1.17 -11.30 17.94
N PRO A 78 -1.34 -12.16 18.97
CA PRO A 78 -0.23 -12.58 19.81
C PRO A 78 0.88 -13.27 19.00
N ASN A 79 2.14 -12.95 19.29
CA ASN A 79 3.31 -13.48 18.59
C ASN A 79 3.26 -13.27 17.07
N PHE A 80 2.72 -12.13 16.63
CA PHE A 80 2.77 -11.75 15.22
C PHE A 80 4.22 -11.72 14.73
N ASP A 81 4.42 -12.38 13.59
CA ASP A 81 5.67 -12.38 12.83
C ASP A 81 5.32 -12.30 11.35
N GLU A 82 5.89 -11.32 10.66
CA GLU A 82 5.54 -11.02 9.26
C GLU A 82 5.81 -12.18 8.30
N PHE A 83 6.85 -12.97 8.57
CA PHE A 83 7.33 -14.00 7.66
C PHE A 83 6.63 -15.35 7.89
N SER A 84 6.18 -15.61 9.11
CA SER A 84 5.59 -16.90 9.50
C SER A 84 4.09 -16.84 9.81
N THR A 85 3.53 -15.67 10.14
CA THR A 85 2.09 -15.56 10.43
C THR A 85 1.29 -15.70 9.14
N PRO A 86 0.45 -16.74 9.00
CA PRO A 86 -0.34 -16.91 7.79
C PRO A 86 -1.23 -15.71 7.54
N ARG A 87 -1.29 -15.25 6.29
CA ARG A 87 -2.15 -14.12 5.89
C ARG A 87 -3.61 -14.30 6.32
N ALA A 88 -4.09 -15.54 6.40
CA ALA A 88 -5.42 -15.90 6.87
C ALA A 88 -5.71 -15.53 8.33
N GLN A 89 -4.68 -15.34 9.17
CA GLN A 89 -4.81 -14.92 10.57
C GLN A 89 -4.89 -13.39 10.73
N ILE A 90 -4.38 -12.60 9.76
CA ILE A 90 -4.48 -11.14 9.81
C ILE A 90 -5.95 -10.72 9.69
N PRO A 91 -6.54 -9.93 10.61
CA PRO A 91 -7.94 -9.53 10.52
C PRO A 91 -8.28 -8.85 9.19
N LEU A 92 -9.47 -9.15 8.63
CA LEU A 92 -9.88 -8.64 7.31
C LEU A 92 -9.80 -7.11 7.18
N ALA A 93 -10.04 -6.38 8.28
CA ALA A 93 -9.93 -4.92 8.30
C ALA A 93 -8.52 -4.43 7.94
N PHE A 94 -7.46 -5.13 8.38
CA PHE A 94 -6.07 -4.81 8.08
C PHE A 94 -5.63 -5.26 6.68
N ARG A 95 -6.48 -5.99 5.94
CA ARG A 95 -6.19 -6.44 4.57
C ARG A 95 -6.68 -5.50 3.47
N SER A 96 -7.03 -4.27 3.85
CA SER A 96 -7.50 -3.24 2.93
C SER A 96 -7.44 -1.88 3.60
N SER A 97 -7.77 -0.82 2.86
CA SER A 97 -7.94 0.53 3.40
C SER A 97 -9.01 0.70 4.48
N ALA A 98 -9.80 -0.33 4.80
CA ALA A 98 -10.91 -0.23 5.74
C ALA A 98 -10.47 0.17 7.17
N TRP A 99 -9.34 -0.33 7.68
CA TRP A 99 -8.92 -0.05 9.05
C TRP A 99 -8.55 1.42 9.27
N TRP A 100 -7.76 2.01 8.37
CA TRP A 100 -7.29 3.38 8.52
C TRP A 100 -8.35 4.40 8.11
N LYS A 101 -9.22 4.08 7.14
CA LYS A 101 -10.40 4.91 6.82
C LYS A 101 -11.36 5.00 8.01
N LYS A 102 -11.56 3.92 8.75
CA LYS A 102 -12.38 3.92 9.98
C LYS A 102 -11.78 4.81 11.07
N GLN A 103 -10.46 4.89 11.15
CA GLN A 103 -9.73 5.73 12.09
C GLN A 103 -9.53 7.17 11.60
N LYS A 104 -9.91 7.48 10.36
CA LYS A 104 -9.71 8.77 9.68
C LYS A 104 -8.22 9.18 9.63
N LEU A 105 -7.35 8.20 9.42
CA LEU A 105 -5.91 8.40 9.21
C LEU A 105 -5.59 8.78 7.77
#